data_AF-A0A150QBE4-F1
#
_entry.id   AF-A0A150QBE4-F1
#
_cell.length_a   1.000
_cell.length_b   1.000
_cell.length_c   1.000
_cell.angle_alpha   90.00
_cell.angle_beta   90.00
_cell.angle_gamma   90.00
#
_symmetry.space_group_name_H-M   'P 1'
#
loop_
_entity.id
_entity.type
_entity.pdbx_description
1 polymer ?
#
loop_
_entity_poly.entity_id
_entity_poly.type
_entity_poly.pdbx_seq_one_letter_code
_entity_poly.pdbx_strand_id
1 'polypeptide(L)'
;MNHPDFKQRVLTSEDLSLIAGGVPALDDFPGVRPWNRDKLWAAVLRAFLDARTKAEREAAQQAIGAIQALDSVELLFVRRDR
;
A
#
# COMPACT_ATOMS: atom_id res chain seq x y z
N MET A 1 -27.88 -4.62 -22.96
CA MET A 1 -26.49 -4.56 -22.46
C MET A 1 -26.55 -4.56 -20.96
N ASN A 2 -26.29 -5.70 -20.31
CA ASN A 2 -26.17 -5.76 -18.86
C ASN A 2 -24.86 -5.06 -18.49
N HIS A 3 -24.95 -3.91 -17.82
CA HIS A 3 -23.82 -3.39 -17.08
C HIS A 3 -23.37 -4.49 -16.11
N PRO A 4 -22.08 -4.83 -16.02
CA PRO A 4 -21.61 -5.71 -14.97
C PRO A 4 -21.98 -5.06 -13.64
N ASP A 5 -22.90 -5.69 -12.93
CA ASP A 5 -23.21 -5.40 -11.54
C ASP A 5 -21.96 -5.81 -10.74
N PHE A 6 -20.97 -4.91 -10.72
CA PHE A 6 -19.86 -4.98 -9.80
C PHE A 6 -20.47 -4.75 -8.43
N LYS A 7 -21.10 -5.78 -7.85
CA LYS A 7 -21.37 -5.87 -6.43
C LYS A 7 -20.08 -5.42 -5.76
N GLN A 8 -20.14 -4.21 -5.20
CA GLN A 8 -19.02 -3.45 -4.67
C GLN A 8 -18.14 -4.41 -3.88
N ARG A 9 -17.02 -4.85 -4.46
CA ARG A 9 -16.12 -5.79 -3.77
C ARG A 9 -15.47 -4.98 -2.67
N VAL A 10 -16.08 -5.07 -1.50
CA VAL A 10 -15.59 -4.47 -0.27
C VAL A 10 -14.34 -5.26 0.11
N LEU A 11 -13.17 -4.66 -0.12
CA LEU A 11 -11.93 -5.19 0.40
C LEU A 11 -11.87 -4.96 1.91
N THR A 12 -11.22 -5.88 2.61
CA THR A 12 -10.91 -5.78 4.03
C THR A 12 -9.47 -5.33 4.23
N SER A 13 -9.09 -4.99 5.47
CA SER A 13 -7.69 -4.72 5.80
C SER A 13 -6.80 -5.96 5.59
N GLU A 14 -7.33 -7.17 5.69
CA GLU A 14 -6.59 -8.40 5.42
C GLU A 14 -6.30 -8.57 3.92
N ASP A 15 -7.26 -8.21 3.05
CA ASP A 15 -7.03 -8.18 1.61
C ASP A 15 -5.93 -7.17 1.24
N LEU A 16 -5.89 -6.00 1.89
CA LEU A 16 -4.82 -5.03 1.69
C LEU A 16 -3.46 -5.58 2.15
N SER A 17 -3.41 -6.31 3.26
CA SER A 17 -2.19 -7.03 3.69
C SER A 17 -1.72 -8.08 2.68
N LEU A 18 -2.65 -8.76 2.03
CA LEU A 18 -2.38 -9.75 0.98
C LEU A 18 -1.81 -9.07 -0.27
N ILE A 19 -2.49 -8.02 -0.76
CA ILE A 19 -2.05 -7.27 -1.95
C ILE A 19 -0.69 -6.63 -1.70
N ALA A 20 -0.54 -5.91 -0.58
CA ALA A 20 0.71 -5.23 -0.23
C ALA A 20 1.87 -6.22 -0.04
N GLY A 21 1.61 -7.40 0.54
CA GLY A 21 2.62 -8.45 0.68
C GLY A 21 2.99 -9.17 -0.62
N GLY A 22 2.37 -8.81 -1.75
CA GLY A 22 2.79 -9.22 -3.08
C GLY A 22 3.57 -8.13 -3.84
N VAL A 23 3.88 -7.00 -3.20
CA VAL A 23 4.59 -5.88 -3.82
C VAL A 23 6.04 -5.87 -3.34
N PRO A 24 7.02 -6.25 -4.19
CA PRO A 24 8.42 -6.36 -3.76
C PRO A 24 9.03 -5.06 -3.22
N ALA A 25 8.53 -3.90 -3.68
CA ALA A 25 8.99 -2.60 -3.20
C ALA A 25 8.58 -2.32 -1.74
N LEU A 26 7.64 -3.09 -1.19
CA LEU A 26 7.15 -2.99 0.18
C LEU A 26 7.63 -4.16 1.05
N ASP A 27 8.43 -5.08 0.49
CA ASP A 27 9.04 -6.15 1.25
C ASP A 27 9.85 -5.54 2.40
N ASP A 28 9.78 -6.18 3.57
CA ASP A 28 10.42 -5.77 4.82
C ASP A 28 9.89 -4.49 5.49
N PHE A 29 8.95 -3.75 4.88
CA PHE A 29 8.36 -2.59 5.54
C PHE A 29 7.30 -3.00 6.60
N PRO A 30 7.37 -2.42 7.80
CA PRO A 30 6.36 -2.66 8.82
C PRO A 30 5.01 -2.05 8.40
N GLY A 31 3.91 -2.69 8.78
CA GLY A 31 2.56 -2.24 8.42
C GLY A 31 2.02 -2.83 7.10
N VAL A 32 2.80 -3.70 6.44
CA VAL A 32 2.27 -4.57 5.37
C VAL A 32 1.45 -5.71 5.98
N ARG A 33 1.94 -6.35 7.05
CA ARG A 33 1.25 -7.42 7.79
C ARG A 33 1.37 -7.22 9.31
N PRO A 34 0.28 -6.91 10.04
CA PRO A 34 -1.04 -6.54 9.52
C PRO A 34 -1.03 -5.17 8.82
N TRP A 35 -2.03 -4.91 7.98
CA TRP A 35 -2.18 -3.66 7.24
C TRP A 35 -2.29 -2.49 8.23
N ASN A 36 -1.33 -1.59 8.15
CA ASN A 36 -1.31 -0.36 8.91
C ASN A 36 -0.68 0.72 8.03
N ARG A 37 -1.55 1.48 7.37
CA ARG A 37 -1.20 2.55 6.46
C ARG A 37 -0.22 3.55 7.06
N ASP A 38 -0.48 4.03 8.28
CA ASP A 38 0.34 5.08 8.89
C ASP A 38 1.72 4.58 9.27
N LYS A 39 1.81 3.33 9.77
CA LYS A 39 3.09 2.68 10.08
C LYS A 39 3.93 2.45 8.81
N LEU A 40 3.27 2.03 7.73
CA LEU A 40 3.90 1.81 6.43
C LEU A 40 4.43 3.13 5.83
N TRP A 41 3.61 4.18 5.83
CA TRP A 41 4.02 5.52 5.40
C TRP A 41 5.21 6.04 6.20
N ALA A 42 5.16 5.95 7.53
CA ALA A 42 6.25 6.40 8.39
C ALA A 42 7.56 5.68 8.10
N ALA A 43 7.51 4.36 7.87
CA ALA A 43 8.70 3.57 7.58
C ALA A 43 9.30 3.89 6.20
N VAL A 44 8.47 4.04 5.16
CA VAL A 44 8.95 4.41 3.82
C VAL A 44 9.51 5.83 3.78
N LEU A 45 8.87 6.80 4.44
CA LEU A 45 9.41 8.16 4.55
C LEU A 45 10.75 8.17 5.28
N ARG A 46 10.89 7.36 6.34
CA ARG A 46 12.17 7.20 7.03
C ARG A 46 13.25 6.63 6.11
N ALA A 47 12.94 5.55 5.37
CA ALA A 47 13.87 4.98 4.40
C ALA A 47 14.30 5.99 3.33
N PHE A 48 13.37 6.84 2.85
CA PHE A 48 13.68 7.91 1.90
C PHE A 48 14.63 8.96 2.48
N LEU A 49 14.43 9.38 3.74
CA LEU A 49 15.28 10.35 4.42
C LEU A 49 16.68 9.80 4.77
N ASP A 50 16.74 8.51 5.08
CA ASP A 50 17.97 7.81 5.45
C ASP A 50 18.80 7.42 4.22
N ALA A 51 18.21 7.38 3.01
CA ALA A 51 18.89 7.02 1.77
C ALA A 51 20.13 7.90 1.48
N ARG A 52 21.28 7.27 1.32
CA ARG A 52 22.58 7.89 1.01
C ARG A 52 23.04 7.59 -0.41
N THR A 53 22.53 6.54 -1.03
CA THR A 53 22.89 6.14 -2.40
C THR A 53 21.75 6.40 -3.38
N LYS A 54 22.09 6.42 -4.68
CA LYS A 54 21.11 6.51 -5.76
C LYS A 54 20.14 5.31 -5.73
N ALA A 55 20.65 4.11 -5.54
CA ALA A 55 19.86 2.88 -5.49
C ALA A 55 18.86 2.89 -4.31
N GLU A 56 19.27 3.34 -3.14
CA GLU A 56 18.38 3.48 -1.97
C GLU A 56 17.27 4.51 -2.24
N ARG A 57 17.60 5.64 -2.88
CA ARG A 57 16.59 6.65 -3.24
C ARG A 57 15.59 6.10 -4.26
N GLU A 58 16.07 5.36 -5.26
CA GLU A 58 15.21 4.71 -6.25
C GLU A 58 14.29 3.67 -5.59
N ALA A 59 14.83 2.83 -4.71
CA ALA A 59 14.03 1.85 -3.96
C ALA A 59 12.95 2.53 -3.09
N ALA A 60 13.32 3.58 -2.36
CA ALA A 60 12.36 4.35 -1.56
C ALA A 60 11.29 5.04 -2.42
N GLN A 61 11.65 5.55 -3.62
CA GLN A 61 10.69 6.11 -4.57
C GLN A 61 9.71 5.06 -5.10
N GLN A 62 10.18 3.85 -5.40
CA GLN A 62 9.31 2.73 -5.78
C GLN A 62 8.33 2.38 -4.66
N ALA A 63 8.81 2.33 -3.41
CA ALA A 63 7.98 2.10 -2.24
C ALA A 63 6.91 3.20 -2.06
N ILE A 64 7.26 4.47 -2.26
CA ILE A 64 6.28 5.58 -2.23
C ILE A 64 5.19 5.39 -3.29
N GLY A 65 5.58 5.09 -4.54
CA GLY A 65 4.62 4.85 -5.62
C GLY A 65 3.68 3.67 -5.32
N ALA A 66 4.23 2.60 -4.76
CA ALA A 66 3.45 1.44 -4.32
C ALA A 66 2.43 1.79 -3.22
N ILE A 67 2.82 2.58 -2.21
CA ILE A 67 1.88 3.01 -1.16
C ILE A 67 0.77 3.89 -1.75
N GLN A 68 1.08 4.81 -2.65
CA GLN A 68 0.07 5.68 -3.27
C GLN A 68 -0.98 4.88 -4.07
N ALA A 69 -0.55 3.82 -4.75
CA ALA A 69 -1.46 2.90 -5.42
C ALA A 69 -2.36 2.16 -4.41
N LEU A 70 -1.79 1.66 -3.30
CA LEU A 70 -2.56 0.99 -2.24
C LEU A 70 -3.53 1.93 -1.51
N ASP A 71 -3.14 3.18 -1.27
CA ASP A 71 -4.02 4.22 -0.71
C ASP A 71 -5.24 4.45 -1.60
N SER A 72 -5.04 4.42 -2.92
CA SER A 72 -6.12 4.53 -3.90
C SER A 72 -7.04 3.31 -3.85
N VAL A 73 -6.48 2.11 -3.68
CA VAL A 73 -7.25 0.87 -3.52
C VAL A 73 -8.06 0.90 -2.23
N GLU A 74 -7.44 1.29 -1.10
CA GLU A 74 -8.13 1.42 0.18
C GLU A 74 -9.31 2.40 0.08
N LEU A 75 -9.07 3.58 -0.49
CA LEU A 75 -10.09 4.63 -0.60
C LEU A 75 -11.27 4.24 -1.49
N LEU A 76 -11.03 3.50 -2.57
CA LEU A 76 -12.06 3.14 -3.55
C LEU A 76 -12.81 1.85 -3.19
N PHE A 77 -12.16 0.91 -2.49
CA PHE A 77 -12.66 -0.46 -2.35
C PHE A 77 -12.80 -0.94 -0.91
N VAL A 78 -12.19 -0.31 0.09
CA VAL A 78 -12.40 -0.70 1.50
C VAL A 78 -13.60 0.04 2.08
N ARG A 79 -14.56 -0.71 2.64
CA ARG A 79 -15.68 -0.07 3.39
C ARG A 79 -15.09 0.67 4.57
N ARG A 80 -15.37 1.97 4.63
CA ARG A 80 -15.28 2.72 5.87
C ARG A 80 -16.67 2.73 6.46
N ASP A 81 -16.90 1.91 7.50
CA ASP A 81 -18.07 2.06 8.35
C ASP A 81 -17.95 3.46 8.96
N ARG A 82 -18.78 4.37 8.46
CA ARG A 82 -18.90 5.74 8.97
C ARG A 82 -19.88 5.76 10.12
#